data_AF-A0A835X200-F1
#
_entry.id   AF-A0A835X200-F1
#
_cell.length_a   1.000
_cell.length_b   1.000
_cell.length_c   1.000
_cell.angle_alpha   90.00
_cell.angle_beta   90.00
_cell.angle_gamma   90.00
#
_symmetry.space_group_name_H-M   'P 1'
#
loop_
_entity.id
_entity.type
_entity.pdbx_description
1 polymer ?
#
loop_
_entity_poly.entity_id
_entity_poly.type
_entity_poly.pdbx_seq_one_letter_code
_entity_poly.pdbx_strand_id
1 'polypeptide(L)'
;MKLVFLGTAGAQPTENRGLTCICLEKDGEILMFDAGEGAQVFYLKSGLGWNKKMKIFVTHLHGDHCIGILGLLQTMTLQRRTVPIEIFGPEGIEEFIAANIKILKFGLSFPVMITSIIEEKIVDEGSYSVFACKAEHSVLTYSYLFQEKDKPGRFHPEKAKQLEIPEGKLWNQLQKGQEVKVGDKIIKPSDVLGEKRSGKKIGISGDTRPTKKLEEFFKNCDYLVFDSTFLDELRDKAKETFHSTAKEAAVLAKSANVTNLILTHFSARYKDETVLVEEAKTVHDSVIGAKDQLEIEIK
;
A
#
# COMPACT_ATOMS: atom_id res chain seq x y z
N MET A 1 -9.54 -7.53 -1.84
CA MET A 1 -8.50 -6.49 -1.79
C MET A 1 -7.24 -7.15 -2.29
N LYS A 2 -6.51 -6.53 -3.21
CA LYS A 2 -5.32 -7.16 -3.80
C LYS A 2 -4.16 -6.18 -3.97
N LEU A 3 -2.94 -6.67 -3.78
CA LEU A 3 -1.72 -5.96 -4.17
C LEU A 3 -1.37 -6.31 -5.62
N VAL A 4 -0.94 -5.30 -6.38
CA VAL A 4 -0.48 -5.43 -7.76
C VAL A 4 0.86 -4.71 -7.87
N PHE A 5 1.91 -5.44 -8.23
CA PHE A 5 3.26 -4.89 -8.37
C PHE A 5 3.45 -4.44 -9.81
N LEU A 6 3.52 -3.14 -10.06
CA LEU A 6 3.69 -2.59 -11.40
C LEU A 6 5.16 -2.48 -11.79
N GLY A 7 6.04 -2.23 -10.82
CA GLY A 7 7.49 -2.29 -11.01
C GLY A 7 8.21 -2.63 -9.70
N THR A 8 9.31 -3.37 -9.84
CA THR A 8 10.03 -4.02 -8.74
C THR A 8 11.54 -3.78 -8.75
N ALA A 9 12.07 -3.02 -9.71
CA ALA A 9 13.48 -2.64 -9.77
C ALA A 9 13.77 -1.40 -8.92
N GLY A 10 14.97 -1.37 -8.34
CA GLY A 10 15.51 -0.18 -7.69
C GLY A 10 16.55 0.55 -8.53
N ALA A 11 16.62 1.87 -8.37
CA ALA A 11 17.50 2.85 -9.03
C ALA A 11 17.38 2.97 -10.56
N GLN A 12 17.31 1.86 -11.29
CA GLN A 12 17.22 1.85 -12.75
C GLN A 12 16.34 0.69 -13.24
N PRO A 13 15.60 0.85 -14.35
CA PRO A 13 14.81 -0.23 -14.92
C PRO A 13 15.74 -1.31 -15.50
N THR A 14 15.19 -2.49 -15.70
CA THR A 14 15.82 -3.57 -16.46
C THR A 14 14.90 -3.97 -17.61
N GLU A 15 15.38 -4.85 -18.51
CA GLU A 15 14.54 -5.41 -19.57
C GLU A 15 13.27 -6.09 -19.03
N ASN A 16 13.31 -6.60 -17.80
CA ASN A 16 12.24 -7.40 -17.20
C ASN A 16 11.56 -6.76 -15.98
N ARG A 17 12.04 -5.59 -15.53
CA ARG A 17 11.52 -4.90 -14.33
C ARG A 17 11.44 -3.40 -14.54
N GLY A 18 10.25 -2.84 -14.37
CA GLY A 18 10.00 -1.43 -14.21
C GLY A 18 10.42 -0.94 -12.83
N LEU A 19 10.50 0.39 -12.70
CA LEU A 19 10.83 1.08 -11.46
C LEU A 19 9.67 1.02 -10.47
N THR A 20 9.98 1.25 -9.19
CA THR A 20 9.05 1.10 -8.05
C THR A 20 7.67 1.68 -8.31
N CYS A 21 6.67 0.80 -8.28
CA CYS A 21 5.27 1.19 -8.30
C CYS A 21 4.41 0.01 -7.82
N ILE A 22 3.66 0.22 -6.74
CA ILE A 22 2.83 -0.81 -6.11
C ILE A 22 1.41 -0.28 -5.98
N CYS A 23 0.40 -1.05 -6.40
CA CYS A 23 -1.00 -0.69 -6.24
C CYS A 23 -1.69 -1.62 -5.24
N LEU A 24 -2.44 -1.06 -4.30
CA LEU A 24 -3.43 -1.77 -3.50
C LEU A 24 -4.82 -1.42 -4.06
N GLU A 25 -5.52 -2.41 -4.59
CA GLU A 25 -6.91 -2.26 -5.01
C GLU A 25 -7.87 -2.73 -3.91
N LYS A 26 -8.75 -1.83 -3.47
CA LYS A 26 -9.79 -2.11 -2.48
C LYS A 26 -11.10 -1.44 -2.90
N ASP A 27 -12.16 -2.24 -3.05
CA ASP A 27 -13.53 -1.78 -3.31
C ASP A 27 -13.64 -0.76 -4.47
N GLY A 28 -12.82 -0.95 -5.52
CA GLY A 28 -12.79 -0.06 -6.68
C GLY A 28 -12.01 1.26 -6.47
N GLU A 29 -11.35 1.44 -5.33
CA GLU A 29 -10.34 2.47 -5.06
C GLU A 29 -8.93 1.91 -5.24
N ILE A 30 -8.04 2.73 -5.81
CA ILE A 30 -6.63 2.40 -6.01
C ILE A 30 -5.77 3.24 -5.06
N LEU A 31 -4.96 2.58 -4.24
CA LEU A 31 -3.92 3.21 -3.44
C LEU A 31 -2.58 2.84 -4.08
N MET A 32 -1.92 3.79 -4.73
CA MET A 32 -0.65 3.60 -5.41
C MET A 32 0.49 4.09 -4.50
N PHE A 33 1.51 3.27 -4.28
CA PHE A 33 2.71 3.60 -3.53
C PHE A 33 3.86 3.70 -4.52
N ASP A 34 4.37 4.92 -4.66
CA ASP A 34 5.33 5.35 -5.69
C ASP A 34 4.85 5.15 -7.13
N ALA A 35 5.46 5.91 -8.04
CA ALA A 35 5.30 5.78 -9.48
C ALA A 35 6.61 6.20 -10.17
N GLY A 36 7.53 5.25 -10.25
CA GLY A 36 8.75 5.36 -11.03
C GLY A 36 8.50 5.55 -12.53
N GLU A 37 9.52 6.02 -13.25
CA GLU A 37 9.45 6.18 -14.70
C GLU A 37 8.88 4.93 -15.40
N GLY A 38 7.95 5.15 -16.32
CA GLY A 38 7.27 4.06 -17.04
C GLY A 38 6.07 3.45 -16.32
N ALA A 39 5.75 3.85 -15.08
CA ALA A 39 4.61 3.33 -14.31
C ALA A 39 3.29 3.28 -15.11
N GLN A 40 3.00 4.29 -15.92
CA GLN A 40 1.82 4.34 -16.80
C GLN A 40 1.69 3.15 -17.76
N VAL A 41 2.80 2.59 -18.25
CA VAL A 41 2.82 1.44 -19.17
C VAL A 41 2.44 0.18 -18.42
N PHE A 42 2.98 -0.02 -17.23
CA PHE A 42 2.66 -1.17 -16.38
C PHE A 42 1.25 -1.05 -15.78
N TYR A 43 0.80 0.17 -15.46
CA TYR A 43 -0.58 0.43 -15.07
C TYR A 43 -1.55 0.05 -16.19
N LEU A 44 -1.25 0.41 -17.45
CA LEU A 44 -2.05 -0.01 -18.61
C LEU A 44 -2.14 -1.55 -18.71
N LYS A 45 -1.02 -2.26 -18.55
CA LYS A 45 -0.96 -3.73 -18.63
C LYS A 45 -1.75 -4.42 -17.52
N SER A 46 -1.80 -3.81 -16.33
CA SER A 46 -2.46 -4.40 -15.16
C SER A 46 -3.99 -4.47 -15.25
N GLY A 47 -4.59 -3.75 -16.20
CA GLY A 47 -6.05 -3.65 -16.30
C GLY A 47 -6.71 -2.87 -15.15
N LEU A 48 -5.92 -2.23 -14.28
CA LEU A 48 -6.44 -1.30 -13.27
C LEU A 48 -7.17 -0.13 -13.95
N GLY A 49 -8.35 0.21 -13.44
CA GLY A 49 -9.22 1.19 -14.08
C GLY A 49 -8.66 2.62 -14.01
N TRP A 50 -8.64 3.33 -15.14
CA TRP A 50 -8.10 4.70 -15.25
C TRP A 50 -8.94 5.80 -14.59
N ASN A 51 -10.26 5.57 -14.43
CA ASN A 51 -11.19 6.54 -13.87
C ASN A 51 -11.76 6.10 -12.50
N LYS A 52 -10.97 5.37 -11.70
CA LYS A 52 -11.29 4.96 -10.32
C LYS A 52 -10.85 6.01 -9.30
N LYS A 53 -11.44 6.02 -8.10
CA LYS A 53 -10.92 6.80 -6.97
C LYS A 53 -9.47 6.39 -6.73
N MET A 54 -8.57 7.36 -6.60
CA MET A 54 -7.14 7.08 -6.53
C MET A 54 -6.43 8.00 -5.55
N LYS A 55 -5.57 7.39 -4.73
CA LYS A 55 -4.60 8.06 -3.88
C LYS A 55 -3.19 7.58 -4.27
N ILE A 56 -2.24 8.50 -4.39
CA ILE A 56 -0.84 8.19 -4.65
C ILE A 56 -0.03 8.60 -3.41
N PHE A 57 0.84 7.70 -2.94
CA PHE A 57 1.68 7.90 -1.76
C PHE A 57 3.13 7.80 -2.20
N VAL A 58 3.86 8.92 -2.19
CA VAL A 58 5.26 9.01 -2.60
C VAL A 58 6.14 8.83 -1.38
N THR A 59 6.99 7.82 -1.36
CA THR A 59 7.87 7.52 -0.22
C THR A 59 8.94 8.61 -0.08
N HIS A 60 9.62 8.95 -1.17
CA HIS A 60 10.67 9.96 -1.22
C HIS A 60 10.87 10.53 -2.64
N LEU A 61 11.70 11.57 -2.77
CA LEU A 61 11.94 12.27 -4.05
C LEU A 61 13.20 11.79 -4.79
N HIS A 62 13.37 10.48 -4.96
CA HIS A 62 14.26 9.94 -6.00
C HIS A 62 13.49 9.66 -7.30
N GLY A 63 14.21 9.74 -8.42
CA GLY A 63 13.59 9.74 -9.75
C GLY A 63 12.83 8.46 -10.07
N ASP A 64 13.35 7.34 -9.61
CA ASP A 64 12.77 6.01 -9.74
C ASP A 64 11.52 5.76 -8.88
N HIS A 65 11.12 6.72 -8.06
CA HIS A 65 9.90 6.66 -7.26
C HIS A 65 8.83 7.68 -7.67
N CYS A 66 9.19 8.79 -8.33
CA CYS A 66 8.23 9.88 -8.56
C CYS A 66 8.16 10.45 -9.99
N ILE A 67 9.17 10.22 -10.85
CA ILE A 67 9.17 10.81 -12.21
C ILE A 67 7.99 10.30 -13.05
N GLY A 68 7.59 9.04 -12.85
CA GLY A 68 6.48 8.42 -13.57
C GLY A 68 5.12 9.07 -13.33
N ILE A 69 4.95 9.82 -12.23
CA ILE A 69 3.71 10.54 -11.91
C ILE A 69 3.34 11.48 -13.06
N LEU A 70 4.31 12.17 -13.66
CA LEU A 70 4.07 13.14 -14.73
C LEU A 70 3.42 12.49 -15.96
N GLY A 71 4.00 11.38 -16.43
CA GLY A 71 3.46 10.60 -17.53
C GLY A 71 2.10 9.99 -17.18
N LEU A 72 1.96 9.45 -15.96
CA LEU A 72 0.71 8.86 -15.48
C LEU A 72 -0.44 9.87 -15.50
N LEU A 73 -0.24 11.08 -14.97
CA LEU A 73 -1.24 12.15 -14.98
C LEU A 73 -1.60 12.60 -16.39
N GLN A 74 -0.60 12.77 -17.26
CA GLN A 74 -0.83 13.15 -18.65
C GLN A 74 -1.64 12.08 -19.41
N THR A 75 -1.30 10.80 -19.22
CA THR A 75 -2.05 9.68 -19.80
C THR A 75 -3.46 9.60 -19.26
N MET A 76 -3.69 9.86 -17.96
CA MET A 76 -5.04 9.92 -17.39
C MET A 76 -5.90 11.02 -18.02
N THR A 77 -5.33 12.18 -18.34
CA THR A 77 -6.03 13.22 -19.11
C THR A 77 -6.42 12.70 -20.50
N LEU A 78 -5.52 12.02 -21.20
CA LEU A 78 -5.79 11.44 -22.53
C LEU A 78 -6.85 10.31 -22.46
N GLN A 79 -6.90 9.58 -21.35
CA GLN A 79 -7.92 8.57 -21.04
C GLN A 79 -9.23 9.18 -20.53
N ARG A 80 -9.39 10.51 -20.62
CA ARG A 80 -10.61 11.26 -20.23
C ARG A 80 -11.02 11.03 -18.78
N ARG A 81 -10.03 10.90 -17.89
CA ARG A 81 -10.29 10.84 -16.45
C ARG A 81 -11.02 12.11 -16.00
N THR A 82 -12.01 11.92 -15.12
CA THR A 82 -12.80 12.98 -14.49
C THR A 82 -12.73 12.93 -12.97
N VAL A 83 -12.43 11.75 -12.40
CA VAL A 83 -12.35 11.56 -10.94
C VAL A 83 -11.08 12.23 -10.39
N PRO A 84 -11.14 12.96 -9.26
CA PRO A 84 -9.97 13.56 -8.65
C PRO A 84 -8.88 12.54 -8.27
N ILE A 85 -7.65 13.01 -8.13
CA ILE A 85 -6.54 12.26 -7.51
C ILE A 85 -6.04 13.02 -6.29
N GLU A 86 -5.74 12.28 -5.23
CA GLU A 86 -5.04 12.79 -4.05
C GLU A 86 -3.60 12.25 -4.09
N ILE A 87 -2.61 13.11 -3.86
CA ILE A 87 -1.19 12.75 -3.82
C ILE A 87 -0.63 13.17 -2.47
N PHE A 88 -0.06 12.22 -1.75
CA PHE A 88 0.60 12.40 -0.47
C PHE A 88 2.09 12.15 -0.64
N GLY A 89 2.96 13.00 -0.11
CA GLY A 89 4.39 12.82 -0.25
C GLY A 89 5.22 13.73 0.66
N PRO A 90 6.56 13.63 0.60
CA PRO A 90 7.44 14.55 1.31
C PRO A 90 7.32 15.99 0.78
N GLU A 91 7.80 16.94 1.57
CA GLU A 91 8.01 18.32 1.11
C GLU A 91 8.80 18.35 -0.22
N GLY A 92 8.38 19.20 -1.16
CA GLY A 92 8.94 19.28 -2.51
C GLY A 92 8.12 18.56 -3.59
N ILE A 93 7.19 17.67 -3.23
CA ILE A 93 6.38 16.93 -4.22
C ILE A 93 5.44 17.83 -5.02
N GLU A 94 4.84 18.83 -4.39
CA GLU A 94 3.95 19.79 -5.04
C GLU A 94 4.73 20.65 -6.04
N GLU A 95 5.88 21.18 -5.62
CA GLU A 95 6.77 21.97 -6.44
C GLU A 95 7.28 21.17 -7.64
N PHE A 96 7.68 19.92 -7.43
CA PHE A 96 8.12 19.01 -8.49
C PHE A 96 7.03 18.83 -9.56
N ILE A 97 5.80 18.49 -9.14
CA ILE A 97 4.69 18.25 -10.07
C ILE A 97 4.29 19.55 -10.77
N ALA A 98 4.08 20.63 -10.01
CA ALA A 98 3.64 21.92 -10.55
C ALA A 98 4.64 22.54 -11.52
N ALA A 99 5.94 22.51 -11.20
CA ALA A 99 6.99 23.03 -12.08
C ALA A 99 7.03 22.26 -13.40
N ASN A 100 6.98 20.93 -13.36
CA ASN A 100 7.04 20.11 -14.57
C ASN A 100 5.77 20.23 -15.43
N ILE A 101 4.58 20.28 -14.84
CA ILE A 101 3.33 20.57 -15.57
C ILE A 101 3.45 21.92 -16.30
N LYS A 102 3.94 22.95 -15.60
CA LYS A 102 4.13 24.29 -16.17
C LYS A 102 5.14 24.30 -17.33
N ILE A 103 6.28 23.62 -17.17
CA ILE A 103 7.34 23.55 -18.19
C ILE A 103 6.87 22.78 -19.42
N LEU A 104 6.23 21.63 -19.22
CA LEU A 104 5.74 20.75 -20.29
C LEU A 104 4.45 21.25 -20.96
N LYS A 105 3.77 22.21 -20.34
CA LYS A 105 2.55 22.87 -20.86
C LYS A 105 1.41 21.89 -21.17
N PHE A 106 1.21 20.88 -20.33
CA PHE A 106 0.02 20.03 -20.42
C PHE A 106 -1.02 20.39 -19.36
N GLY A 107 -2.29 20.28 -19.71
CA GLY A 107 -3.41 20.49 -18.81
C GLY A 107 -3.90 19.18 -18.18
N LEU A 108 -4.53 19.29 -17.01
CA LEU A 108 -5.21 18.17 -16.35
C LEU A 108 -6.72 18.33 -16.53
N SER A 109 -7.41 17.28 -17.00
CA SER A 109 -8.87 17.27 -17.14
C SER A 109 -9.63 16.97 -15.84
N PHE A 110 -8.91 16.78 -14.75
CA PHE A 110 -9.44 16.39 -13.44
C PHE A 110 -8.63 17.06 -12.31
N PRO A 111 -9.21 17.23 -11.11
CA PRO A 111 -8.50 17.81 -9.98
C PRO A 111 -7.38 16.91 -9.46
N VAL A 112 -6.21 17.50 -9.19
CA VAL A 112 -5.12 16.86 -8.46
C VAL A 112 -4.89 17.63 -7.18
N MET A 113 -5.12 16.98 -6.05
CA MET A 113 -4.91 17.53 -4.71
C MET A 113 -3.60 16.95 -4.18
N ILE A 114 -2.68 17.81 -3.76
CA ILE A 114 -1.36 17.41 -3.27
C ILE A 114 -1.27 17.79 -1.79
N THR A 115 -0.75 16.90 -0.96
CA THR A 115 -0.62 17.10 0.48
C THR A 115 0.74 16.62 0.96
N SER A 116 1.55 17.54 1.45
CA SER A 116 2.81 17.22 2.10
C SER A 116 2.56 16.53 3.45
N ILE A 117 3.34 15.49 3.74
CA ILE A 117 3.19 14.70 4.97
C ILE A 117 3.79 15.46 6.15
N ILE A 118 2.91 15.81 7.09
CA ILE A 118 3.25 16.50 8.34
C ILE A 118 2.84 15.71 9.60
N GLU A 119 1.83 14.86 9.49
CA GLU A 119 1.28 14.04 10.57
C GLU A 119 1.46 12.55 10.29
N GLU A 120 1.41 11.73 11.34
CA GLU A 120 1.52 10.27 11.20
C GLU A 120 0.30 9.64 10.55
N LYS A 121 -0.92 10.14 10.80
CA LYS A 121 -2.14 9.62 10.16
C LYS A 121 -2.52 10.51 8.98
N ILE A 122 -2.23 10.06 7.76
CA ILE A 122 -2.38 10.88 6.56
C ILE A 122 -3.72 10.70 5.85
N VAL A 123 -4.41 9.58 6.09
CA VAL A 123 -5.75 9.30 5.53
C VAL A 123 -6.63 8.66 6.59
N ASP A 124 -7.87 9.13 6.71
CA ASP A 124 -8.90 8.51 7.55
C ASP A 124 -10.22 8.38 6.80
N GLU A 125 -10.40 7.24 6.13
CA GLU A 125 -11.59 6.93 5.36
C GLU A 125 -12.55 6.07 6.18
N GLY A 126 -13.82 5.98 5.78
CA GLY A 126 -14.81 5.21 6.54
C GLY A 126 -14.46 3.74 6.77
N SER A 127 -13.64 3.15 5.89
CA SER A 127 -13.27 1.73 5.94
C SER A 127 -11.79 1.43 6.19
N TYR A 128 -10.91 2.44 6.18
CA TYR A 128 -9.48 2.26 6.41
C TYR A 128 -8.81 3.55 6.87
N SER A 129 -7.57 3.44 7.36
CA SER A 129 -6.68 4.57 7.58
C SER A 129 -5.32 4.27 6.95
N VAL A 130 -4.57 5.31 6.57
CA VAL A 130 -3.18 5.19 6.15
C VAL A 130 -2.32 6.03 7.08
N PHE A 131 -1.24 5.42 7.57
CA PHE A 131 -0.25 6.07 8.41
C PHE A 131 1.08 6.18 7.68
N ALA A 132 1.85 7.22 7.99
CA ALA A 132 3.19 7.47 7.50
C ALA A 132 4.17 7.49 8.68
N CYS A 133 5.37 6.93 8.46
CA CYS A 133 6.45 6.92 9.43
C CYS A 133 7.76 7.28 8.73
N LYS A 134 8.50 8.26 9.26
CA LYS A 134 9.85 8.57 8.73
C LYS A 134 10.73 7.31 8.80
N ALA A 135 11.30 6.96 7.67
CA ALA A 135 12.23 5.83 7.47
C ALA A 135 13.69 6.34 7.41
N GLU A 136 14.66 5.44 7.20
CA GLU A 136 16.10 5.78 7.20
C GLU A 136 16.69 5.63 5.80
N HIS A 137 16.79 6.75 5.08
CA HIS A 137 17.37 6.82 3.73
C HIS A 137 18.21 8.10 3.54
N SER A 138 18.87 8.25 2.38
CA SER A 138 19.76 9.41 2.10
C SER A 138 19.02 10.75 1.97
N VAL A 139 17.71 10.71 1.74
CA VAL A 139 16.81 11.87 1.71
C VAL A 139 15.61 11.62 2.63
N LEU A 140 14.78 12.64 2.85
CA LEU A 140 13.53 12.47 3.60
C LEU A 140 12.67 11.38 2.92
N THR A 141 12.39 10.32 3.67
CA THR A 141 11.63 9.16 3.21
C THR A 141 10.57 8.76 4.22
N TYR A 142 9.46 8.22 3.72
CA TYR A 142 8.36 7.70 4.50
C TYR A 142 8.06 6.25 4.13
N SER A 143 7.86 5.46 5.18
CA SER A 143 7.15 4.19 5.11
C SER A 143 5.65 4.40 5.35
N TYR A 144 4.81 3.56 4.74
CA TYR A 144 3.36 3.63 4.86
C TYR A 144 2.75 2.37 5.48
N LEU A 145 1.73 2.56 6.30
CA LEU A 145 0.92 1.48 6.85
C LEU A 145 -0.54 1.71 6.47
N PHE A 146 -1.07 0.85 5.61
CA PHE A 146 -2.50 0.73 5.38
C PHE A 146 -3.11 -0.13 6.49
N GLN A 147 -4.17 0.36 7.12
CA GLN A 147 -4.92 -0.37 8.14
C GLN A 147 -6.41 -0.32 7.81
N GLU A 148 -6.96 -1.46 7.39
CA GLU A 148 -8.40 -1.62 7.26
C GLU A 148 -9.05 -1.55 8.65
N LYS A 149 -10.23 -0.92 8.74
CA LYS A 149 -11.01 -0.88 9.97
C LYS A 149 -11.69 -2.23 10.20
N ASP A 150 -11.83 -2.61 11.47
CA ASP A 150 -12.51 -3.84 11.85
C ASP A 150 -13.93 -3.89 11.27
N LYS A 151 -14.27 -5.07 10.75
CA LYS A 151 -15.59 -5.32 10.20
C LYS A 151 -16.49 -5.95 11.25
N PRO A 152 -17.79 -5.62 11.25
CA PRO A 152 -18.77 -6.37 11.99
C PRO A 152 -18.65 -7.87 11.67
N GLY A 153 -18.95 -8.70 12.67
CA GLY A 153 -19.02 -10.14 12.48
C GLY A 153 -20.09 -10.52 11.46
N ARG A 154 -20.06 -11.78 11.03
CA ARG A 154 -21.06 -12.29 10.08
C ARG A 154 -22.45 -12.15 10.71
N PHE A 155 -23.38 -11.53 9.98
CA PHE A 155 -24.78 -11.49 10.40
C PHE A 155 -25.42 -12.86 10.27
N HIS A 156 -26.21 -13.25 11.27
CA HIS A 156 -26.93 -14.51 11.34
C HIS A 156 -28.44 -14.28 11.18
N PRO A 157 -28.97 -14.34 9.93
CA PRO A 157 -30.40 -14.14 9.65
C PRO A 157 -31.32 -14.99 10.52
N GLU A 158 -30.94 -16.24 10.78
CA GLU A 158 -31.75 -17.16 11.58
C GLU A 158 -31.92 -16.68 13.02
N LYS A 159 -30.87 -16.16 13.66
CA LYS A 159 -30.96 -15.58 15.01
C LYS A 159 -31.85 -14.33 15.02
N ALA A 160 -31.72 -13.48 14.01
CA ALA A 160 -32.54 -12.28 13.89
C ALA A 160 -34.03 -12.60 13.68
N LYS A 161 -34.34 -13.63 12.90
CA LYS A 161 -35.72 -14.12 12.71
C LYS A 161 -36.29 -14.74 13.99
N GLN A 162 -35.49 -15.51 14.74
CA GLN A 162 -35.90 -16.06 16.04
C GLN A 162 -36.21 -14.98 17.08
N LEU A 163 -35.55 -13.82 16.98
CA LEU A 163 -35.80 -12.65 17.82
C LEU A 163 -36.90 -11.73 17.25
N GLU A 164 -37.63 -12.19 16.23
CA GLU A 164 -38.74 -11.48 15.58
C GLU A 164 -38.36 -10.10 15.04
N ILE A 165 -37.10 -9.92 14.64
CA ILE A 165 -36.60 -8.64 14.14
C ILE A 165 -37.04 -8.46 12.69
N PRO A 166 -37.83 -7.42 12.36
CA PRO A 166 -38.23 -7.14 10.99
C PRO A 166 -37.02 -6.96 10.06
N GLU A 167 -37.08 -7.62 8.90
CA GLU A 167 -36.04 -7.48 7.88
C GLU A 167 -35.93 -6.03 7.35
N GLY A 168 -34.76 -5.68 6.84
CA GLY A 168 -34.48 -4.35 6.29
C GLY A 168 -33.81 -3.42 7.29
N LYS A 169 -34.53 -2.37 7.74
CA LYS A 169 -33.92 -1.24 8.47
C LYS A 169 -33.23 -1.66 9.77
N LEU A 170 -33.90 -2.48 10.59
CA LEU A 170 -33.37 -2.89 11.89
C LEU A 170 -32.17 -3.84 11.75
N TRP A 171 -32.19 -4.71 10.75
CA TRP A 171 -31.04 -5.57 10.42
C TRP A 171 -29.82 -4.75 9.99
N ASN A 172 -30.03 -3.67 9.22
CA ASN A 172 -28.94 -2.76 8.82
C ASN A 172 -28.36 -2.00 10.02
N GLN A 173 -29.20 -1.55 10.95
CA GLN A 173 -28.76 -0.89 12.18
C GLN A 173 -27.91 -1.82 13.04
N LEU A 174 -28.34 -3.07 13.25
CA LEU A 174 -27.57 -4.07 13.99
C LEU A 174 -26.23 -4.38 13.33
N GLN A 175 -26.20 -4.52 12.00
CA GLN A 175 -24.95 -4.71 11.25
C GLN A 175 -24.00 -3.51 11.34
N LYS A 176 -24.52 -2.30 11.58
CA LYS A 176 -23.72 -1.10 11.84
C LYS A 176 -23.28 -0.96 13.30
N GLY A 177 -23.55 -1.96 14.13
CA GLY A 177 -23.20 -1.95 15.55
C GLY A 177 -24.15 -1.14 16.43
N GLN A 178 -25.34 -0.80 15.94
CA GLN A 178 -26.35 -0.07 16.71
C GLN A 178 -27.32 -1.03 17.39
N GLU A 179 -27.70 -0.72 18.63
CA GLU A 179 -28.79 -1.43 19.31
C GLU A 179 -30.14 -1.03 18.70
N VAL A 180 -31.09 -1.97 18.66
CA VAL A 180 -32.45 -1.72 18.14
C VAL A 180 -33.50 -2.15 19.14
N LYS A 181 -34.65 -1.47 19.13
CA LYS A 181 -35.81 -1.82 19.94
C LYS A 181 -36.85 -2.55 19.09
N VAL A 182 -37.28 -3.72 19.54
CA VAL A 182 -38.35 -4.53 18.91
C VAL A 182 -39.38 -4.85 19.99
N GLY A 183 -40.57 -4.26 19.89
CA GLY A 183 -41.54 -4.25 20.99
C GLY A 183 -40.92 -3.59 22.23
N ASP A 184 -40.90 -4.29 23.36
CA ASP A 184 -40.27 -3.84 24.61
C ASP A 184 -38.83 -4.33 24.80
N LYS A 185 -38.29 -5.12 23.86
CA LYS A 185 -36.95 -5.69 23.96
C LYS A 185 -35.92 -4.78 23.29
N ILE A 186 -34.76 -4.60 23.94
CA ILE A 186 -33.56 -4.02 23.33
C ILE A 186 -32.69 -5.18 22.85
N ILE A 187 -32.32 -5.15 21.57
CA ILE A 187 -31.52 -6.17 20.92
C ILE A 187 -30.16 -5.56 20.55
N LYS A 188 -29.10 -6.26 20.92
CA LYS A 188 -27.72 -5.86 20.69
C LYS A 188 -27.16 -6.50 19.42
N PRO A 189 -26.18 -5.86 18.76
CA PRO A 189 -25.49 -6.46 17.63
C PRO A 189 -24.91 -7.85 17.94
N SER A 190 -24.40 -8.07 19.15
CA SER A 190 -23.86 -9.37 19.61
C SER A 190 -24.86 -10.51 19.60
N ASP A 191 -26.17 -10.22 19.65
CA ASP A 191 -27.21 -11.24 19.66
C ASP A 191 -27.38 -11.90 18.28
N VAL A 192 -27.00 -11.18 17.21
CA VAL A 192 -27.21 -11.59 15.81
C VAL A 192 -25.95 -11.56 14.94
N LEU A 193 -24.84 -10.99 15.43
CA LEU A 193 -23.55 -10.98 14.75
C LEU A 193 -22.59 -12.00 15.39
N GLY A 194 -21.74 -12.61 14.56
CA GLY A 194 -20.58 -13.37 15.04
C GLY A 194 -19.45 -12.48 15.57
N GLU A 195 -18.28 -13.07 15.80
CA GLU A 195 -17.08 -12.34 16.22
C GLU A 195 -16.67 -11.29 15.19
N LYS A 196 -16.12 -10.16 15.68
CA LYS A 196 -15.58 -9.11 14.81
C LYS A 196 -14.47 -9.69 13.94
N ARG A 197 -14.45 -9.26 12.68
CA ARG A 197 -13.38 -9.62 11.76
C ARG A 197 -12.36 -8.50 11.76
N SER A 198 -11.15 -8.82 12.22
CA SER A 198 -10.04 -7.88 12.24
C SER A 198 -9.76 -7.34 10.85
N GLY A 199 -9.56 -6.03 10.76
CA GLY A 199 -9.11 -5.40 9.52
C GLY A 199 -7.67 -5.81 9.19
N LYS A 200 -7.37 -5.85 7.89
CA LYS A 200 -6.04 -6.18 7.38
C LYS A 200 -5.05 -5.02 7.51
N LYS A 201 -3.80 -5.34 7.85
CA LYS A 201 -2.67 -4.39 7.90
C LYS A 201 -1.66 -4.70 6.82
N ILE A 202 -1.31 -3.70 6.03
CA ILE A 202 -0.35 -3.81 4.92
C ILE A 202 0.70 -2.71 5.06
N GLY A 203 1.95 -3.11 5.28
CA GLY A 203 3.09 -2.19 5.36
C GLY A 203 3.81 -2.07 4.02
N ILE A 204 4.24 -0.86 3.67
CA ILE A 204 5.10 -0.55 2.52
C ILE A 204 6.29 0.24 3.04
N SER A 205 7.51 -0.29 2.94
CA SER A 205 8.69 0.37 3.51
C SER A 205 9.14 1.61 2.76
N GLY A 206 9.02 1.59 1.42
CA GLY A 206 9.88 2.42 0.59
C GLY A 206 11.36 2.05 0.76
N ASP A 207 12.25 2.90 0.28
CA ASP A 207 13.69 2.68 0.42
C ASP A 207 14.13 3.03 1.82
N THR A 208 14.83 2.09 2.49
CA THR A 208 15.23 2.30 3.88
C THR A 208 16.26 1.29 4.36
N ARG A 209 17.01 1.67 5.39
CA ARG A 209 17.63 0.73 6.35
C ARG A 209 16.60 0.16 7.33
N PRO A 210 16.82 -1.05 7.88
CA PRO A 210 15.95 -1.59 8.91
C PRO A 210 16.20 -0.85 10.24
N THR A 211 15.14 -0.37 10.88
CA THR A 211 15.24 0.33 12.17
C THR A 211 14.26 -0.24 13.18
N LYS A 212 14.55 -0.05 14.48
CA LYS A 212 13.60 -0.41 15.55
C LYS A 212 12.29 0.35 15.47
N LYS A 213 12.33 1.59 14.96
CA LYS A 213 11.12 2.37 14.71
C LYS A 213 10.22 1.71 13.67
N LEU A 214 10.80 1.21 12.57
CA LEU A 214 10.05 0.50 11.53
C LEU A 214 9.57 -0.88 11.99
N GLU A 215 10.34 -1.59 12.81
CA GLU A 215 9.92 -2.84 13.45
C GLU A 215 8.62 -2.65 14.24
N GLU A 216 8.54 -1.61 15.08
CA GLU A 216 7.30 -1.33 15.82
C GLU A 216 6.18 -0.78 14.93
N PHE A 217 6.50 0.03 13.92
CA PHE A 217 5.53 0.57 12.99
C PHE A 217 4.82 -0.53 12.19
N PHE A 218 5.55 -1.57 11.79
CA PHE A 218 5.02 -2.71 11.02
C PHE A 218 4.55 -3.89 11.89
N LYS A 219 4.42 -3.68 13.20
CA LYS A 219 4.04 -4.75 14.13
C LYS A 219 2.69 -5.38 13.78
N ASN A 220 2.69 -6.71 13.70
CA ASN A 220 1.53 -7.54 13.36
C ASN A 220 0.91 -7.17 11.99
N CYS A 221 1.70 -6.75 11.00
CA CYS A 221 1.19 -6.61 9.64
C CYS A 221 0.87 -7.98 9.04
N ASP A 222 -0.25 -8.08 8.33
CA ASP A 222 -0.58 -9.28 7.55
C ASP A 222 0.37 -9.42 6.35
N TYR A 223 0.73 -8.29 5.73
CA TYR A 223 1.66 -8.23 4.60
C TYR A 223 2.63 -7.06 4.79
N LEU A 224 3.91 -7.27 4.54
CA LEU A 224 4.92 -6.22 4.52
C LEU A 224 5.69 -6.28 3.21
N VAL A 225 5.60 -5.23 2.41
CA VAL A 225 6.48 -5.03 1.26
C VAL A 225 7.71 -4.25 1.73
N PHE A 226 8.89 -4.85 1.61
CA PHE A 226 10.12 -4.29 2.17
C PHE A 226 11.26 -4.20 1.15
N ASP A 227 12.03 -3.11 1.23
CA ASP A 227 13.28 -2.91 0.49
C ASP A 227 14.20 -4.11 0.67
N SER A 228 14.59 -4.73 -0.43
CA SER A 228 15.50 -5.88 -0.45
C SER A 228 16.51 -5.71 -1.57
N THR A 229 17.11 -4.52 -1.65
CA THR A 229 18.03 -4.15 -2.74
C THR A 229 19.20 -5.11 -2.87
N PHE A 230 19.67 -5.71 -1.76
CA PHE A 230 20.88 -6.53 -1.74
C PHE A 230 20.74 -7.88 -1.01
N LEU A 231 21.64 -8.82 -1.29
CA LEU A 231 21.92 -9.98 -0.45
C LEU A 231 22.78 -9.57 0.76
N ASP A 232 22.80 -10.40 1.80
CA ASP A 232 23.54 -10.15 3.04
C ASP A 232 25.06 -10.03 2.83
N GLU A 233 25.60 -10.68 1.80
CA GLU A 233 27.03 -10.55 1.42
C GLU A 233 27.41 -9.11 1.03
N LEU A 234 26.43 -8.30 0.61
CA LEU A 234 26.59 -6.89 0.24
C LEU A 234 26.06 -5.94 1.32
N ARG A 235 25.94 -6.39 2.57
CA ARG A 235 25.42 -5.59 3.68
C ARG A 235 26.11 -4.24 3.84
N ASP A 236 27.43 -4.17 3.65
CA ASP A 236 28.15 -2.91 3.78
C ASP A 236 27.77 -1.92 2.67
N LYS A 237 27.54 -2.42 1.44
CA LYS A 237 27.02 -1.59 0.36
C LYS A 237 25.60 -1.12 0.66
N ALA A 238 24.76 -2.01 1.19
CA ALA A 238 23.40 -1.68 1.61
C ALA A 238 23.40 -0.53 2.63
N LYS A 239 24.29 -0.57 3.63
CA LYS A 239 24.46 0.53 4.60
C LYS A 239 24.94 1.82 3.94
N GLU A 240 25.96 1.75 3.10
CA GLU A 240 26.53 2.92 2.40
C GLU A 240 25.48 3.67 1.57
N THR A 241 24.58 2.93 0.92
CA THR A 241 23.52 3.48 0.07
C THR A 241 22.17 3.57 0.77
N PHE A 242 22.13 3.39 2.10
CA PHE A 242 20.92 3.43 2.91
C PHE A 242 19.76 2.53 2.43
N HIS A 243 20.08 1.33 1.95
CA HIS A 243 19.15 0.29 1.51
C HIS A 243 19.23 -0.95 2.37
N SER A 244 18.25 -1.84 2.29
CA SER A 244 18.22 -3.09 3.06
C SER A 244 18.71 -4.32 2.31
N THR A 245 19.17 -5.31 3.05
CA THR A 245 19.39 -6.67 2.53
C THR A 245 18.14 -7.53 2.71
N ALA A 246 17.98 -8.58 1.90
CA ALA A 246 16.86 -9.52 2.00
C ALA A 246 16.80 -10.21 3.37
N LYS A 247 17.97 -10.60 3.91
CA LYS A 247 18.06 -11.14 5.28
C LYS A 247 17.66 -10.11 6.35
N GLU A 248 18.06 -8.85 6.21
CA GLU A 248 17.66 -7.80 7.14
C GLU A 248 16.15 -7.53 7.12
N ALA A 249 15.55 -7.52 5.92
CA ALA A 249 14.10 -7.45 5.76
C ALA A 249 13.39 -8.60 6.48
N ALA A 250 13.91 -9.83 6.33
CA ALA A 250 13.38 -11.02 7.00
C ALA A 250 13.52 -10.99 8.52
N VAL A 251 14.63 -10.48 9.05
CA VAL A 251 14.84 -10.30 10.50
C VAL A 251 13.85 -9.28 11.06
N LEU A 252 13.64 -8.15 10.37
CA LEU A 252 12.69 -7.13 10.79
C LEU A 252 11.26 -7.69 10.78
N ALA A 253 10.85 -8.33 9.67
CA ALA A 253 9.52 -8.92 9.54
C ALA A 253 9.24 -9.96 10.65
N LYS A 254 10.21 -10.83 10.94
CA LYS A 254 10.08 -11.83 12.00
C LYS A 254 9.94 -11.17 13.38
N SER A 255 10.75 -10.17 13.67
CA SER A 255 10.74 -9.47 14.96
C SER A 255 9.44 -8.67 15.15
N ALA A 256 8.91 -8.09 14.07
CA ALA A 256 7.64 -7.38 14.03
C ALA A 256 6.41 -8.32 14.00
N ASN A 257 6.59 -9.64 14.01
CA ASN A 257 5.50 -10.63 13.88
C ASN A 257 4.62 -10.39 12.63
N VAL A 258 5.27 -10.13 11.49
CA VAL A 258 4.62 -10.01 10.19
C VAL A 258 4.22 -11.39 9.69
N THR A 259 3.04 -11.51 9.08
CA THR A 259 2.58 -12.81 8.56
C THR A 259 3.23 -13.15 7.21
N ASN A 260 3.29 -12.20 6.27
CA ASN A 260 3.84 -12.41 4.93
C ASN A 260 4.82 -11.30 4.56
N LEU A 261 6.08 -11.64 4.31
CA LEU A 261 7.08 -10.71 3.80
C LEU A 261 7.13 -10.76 2.27
N ILE A 262 7.12 -9.60 1.63
CA ILE A 262 7.27 -9.45 0.19
C ILE A 262 8.52 -8.61 -0.08
N LEU A 263 9.49 -9.19 -0.76
CA LEU A 263 10.73 -8.52 -1.16
C LEU A 263 10.51 -7.76 -2.46
N THR A 264 11.03 -6.53 -2.55
CA THR A 264 10.99 -5.71 -3.77
C THR A 264 12.22 -4.81 -3.86
N HIS A 265 12.22 -3.87 -4.81
CA HIS A 265 13.28 -2.87 -5.01
C HIS A 265 14.62 -3.54 -5.33
N PHE A 266 14.61 -4.53 -6.21
CA PHE A 266 15.79 -5.35 -6.48
C PHE A 266 16.84 -4.57 -7.27
N SER A 267 18.10 -4.70 -6.85
CA SER A 267 19.22 -4.20 -7.64
C SER A 267 19.28 -4.92 -9.00
N ALA A 268 19.48 -4.16 -10.08
CA ALA A 268 19.64 -4.68 -11.44
C ALA A 268 20.75 -5.74 -11.61
N ARG A 269 21.63 -5.91 -10.61
CA ARG A 269 22.63 -6.99 -10.58
C ARG A 269 22.02 -8.39 -10.54
N TYR A 270 20.82 -8.53 -9.96
CA TYR A 270 20.16 -9.82 -9.82
C TYR A 270 19.24 -10.05 -11.01
N LYS A 271 19.61 -11.00 -11.88
CA LYS A 271 18.74 -11.47 -12.96
C LYS A 271 17.58 -12.31 -12.44
N ASP A 272 17.79 -12.96 -11.31
CA ASP A 272 16.84 -13.85 -10.65
C ASP A 272 16.73 -13.43 -9.19
N GLU A 273 15.56 -12.96 -8.77
CA GLU A 273 15.27 -12.54 -7.41
C GLU A 273 15.13 -13.72 -6.44
N THR A 274 15.02 -14.95 -6.93
CA THR A 274 14.83 -16.13 -6.09
C THR A 274 15.99 -16.31 -5.12
N VAL A 275 17.21 -15.87 -5.46
CA VAL A 275 18.36 -15.90 -4.55
C VAL A 275 18.12 -15.06 -3.29
N LEU A 276 17.44 -13.91 -3.41
CA LEU A 276 17.08 -13.06 -2.27
C LEU A 276 15.95 -13.70 -1.45
N VAL A 277 14.99 -14.32 -2.13
CA VAL A 277 13.90 -15.04 -1.48
C VAL A 277 14.42 -16.21 -0.65
N GLU A 278 15.32 -17.03 -1.20
CA GLU A 278 15.90 -18.17 -0.48
C GLU A 278 16.76 -17.71 0.71
N GLU A 279 17.52 -16.61 0.58
CA GLU A 279 18.23 -16.02 1.72
C GLU A 279 17.26 -15.59 2.84
N ALA A 280 16.20 -14.85 2.50
CA ALA A 280 15.21 -14.38 3.45
C ALA A 280 14.43 -15.54 4.13
N LYS A 281 14.14 -16.62 3.40
CA LYS A 281 13.48 -17.82 3.93
C LYS A 281 14.27 -18.56 5.00
N THR A 282 15.58 -18.33 5.09
CA THR A 282 16.37 -18.86 6.21
C THR A 282 16.00 -18.23 7.56
N VAL A 283 15.27 -17.10 7.54
CA VAL A 283 14.87 -16.34 8.73
C VAL A 283 13.35 -16.30 8.90
N HIS A 284 12.59 -16.06 7.83
CA HIS A 284 11.14 -15.86 7.85
C HIS A 284 10.40 -16.94 7.04
N ASP A 285 9.34 -17.53 7.60
CA ASP A 285 8.72 -18.73 7.01
C ASP A 285 7.86 -18.44 5.76
N SER A 286 7.28 -17.22 5.67
CA SER A 286 6.49 -16.78 4.51
C SER A 286 7.17 -15.61 3.81
N VAL A 287 7.81 -15.88 2.66
CA VAL A 287 8.53 -14.88 1.86
C VAL A 287 8.13 -15.01 0.39
N ILE A 288 7.81 -13.87 -0.23
CA ILE A 288 7.42 -13.74 -1.63
C ILE A 288 8.39 -12.76 -2.30
N GLY A 289 8.99 -13.14 -3.43
CA GLY A 289 9.72 -12.19 -4.28
C GLY A 289 8.75 -11.50 -5.24
N ALA A 290 8.69 -10.17 -5.21
CA ALA A 290 7.82 -9.43 -6.11
C ALA A 290 8.27 -9.56 -7.58
N LYS A 291 7.30 -9.62 -8.48
CA LYS A 291 7.50 -9.57 -9.93
C LYS A 291 6.58 -8.51 -10.50
N ASP A 292 7.00 -7.87 -11.57
CA ASP A 292 6.11 -6.99 -12.31
C ASP A 292 4.87 -7.78 -12.78
N GLN A 293 3.71 -7.16 -12.63
CA GLN A 293 2.36 -7.73 -12.82
C GLN A 293 1.99 -8.87 -11.86
N LEU A 294 2.77 -9.12 -10.80
CA LEU A 294 2.36 -10.03 -9.73
C LEU A 294 1.12 -9.46 -9.03
N GLU A 295 0.08 -10.28 -8.91
CA GLU A 295 -1.08 -9.98 -8.09
C GLU A 295 -1.12 -10.88 -6.86
N ILE A 296 -1.37 -10.29 -5.68
CA ILE A 296 -1.51 -11.00 -4.42
C ILE A 296 -2.88 -10.66 -3.81
N GLU A 297 -3.76 -11.65 -3.74
CA GLU A 297 -5.03 -11.52 -3.03
C GLU A 297 -4.80 -11.48 -1.51
N ILE A 298 -5.32 -10.44 -0.88
CA ILE A 298 -5.24 -10.24 0.57
C ILE A 298 -6.42 -10.96 1.22
N LYS A 299 -6.12 -12.02 1.97
CA LYS A 299 -7.08 -12.89 2.66
C LYS A 299 -7.18 -12.56 4.13
#